data_AF-A0A6G1BWG4-F1
#
_entry.id   AF-A0A6G1BWG4-F1
#
_cell.length_a   1.000
_cell.length_b   1.000
_cell.length_c   1.000
_cell.angle_alpha   90.00
_cell.angle_beta   90.00
_cell.angle_gamma   90.00
#
_symmetry.space_group_name_H-M   'P 1'
#
loop_
_entity.id
_entity.type
_entity.pdbx_description
1 polymer ?
#
loop_
_entity_poly.entity_id
_entity_poly.type
_entity_poly.pdbx_seq_one_letter_code
_entity_poly.pdbx_strand_id
1 'polypeptide(L)'
;MRHLSPSLAAAAPREASPPRAARALSPITGAGPQIPSVAMAARSQAWQFAAALVFFHGSEYVLAAAFHGRRNVTATSLLISKQYVLAMSFAMLEHLTEALLFPELKEYWFVSHVGILMVIIGEVIRKLAVVTAGRSFTHVIRIHYEDQHKLITNGVYRFMRHPGYSGFLIWAVGTQVMLCNPVSTVAFILVLWRFFSKRIPYP
;
A
#
# COMPACT_ATOMS: atom_id res chain seq x y z
N MET A 1 -59.44 -8.92 -80.65
CA MET A 1 -60.49 -9.77 -80.07
C MET A 1 -59.85 -10.55 -78.93
N ARG A 2 -60.31 -10.32 -77.68
CA ARG A 2 -60.00 -11.06 -76.43
C ARG A 2 -58.55 -10.99 -75.91
N HIS A 3 -58.23 -11.06 -74.62
CA HIS A 3 -58.83 -10.71 -73.32
C HIS A 3 -57.86 -11.33 -72.28
N LEU A 4 -57.70 -10.70 -71.10
CA LEU A 4 -57.19 -11.26 -69.82
C LEU A 4 -55.65 -11.42 -69.69
N SER A 5 -54.98 -11.21 -68.56
CA SER A 5 -55.27 -10.62 -67.23
C SER A 5 -53.93 -10.43 -66.50
N PRO A 6 -53.84 -9.59 -65.45
CA PRO A 6 -52.60 -9.23 -64.79
C PRO A 6 -52.33 -10.02 -63.49
N SER A 7 -51.04 -10.09 -63.12
CA SER A 7 -50.48 -9.95 -61.75
C SER A 7 -51.11 -10.74 -60.59
N LEU A 8 -50.33 -11.68 -60.02
CA LEU A 8 -50.48 -12.15 -58.64
C LEU A 8 -49.15 -11.91 -57.90
N ALA A 9 -48.96 -10.71 -57.36
CA ALA A 9 -47.94 -10.44 -56.35
C ALA A 9 -48.62 -10.50 -54.96
N ALA A 10 -48.16 -11.42 -54.12
CA ALA A 10 -48.66 -11.62 -52.78
C ALA A 10 -48.42 -10.37 -51.90
N ALA A 11 -49.47 -9.89 -51.24
CA ALA A 11 -49.39 -8.82 -50.26
C ALA A 11 -48.86 -9.36 -48.92
N ALA A 12 -47.76 -8.81 -48.41
CA ALA A 12 -47.28 -9.05 -47.05
C ALA A 12 -48.21 -8.36 -46.02
N PRO A 13 -48.40 -8.93 -44.81
CA PRO A 13 -49.25 -8.32 -43.80
C PRO A 13 -48.59 -7.09 -43.19
N ARG A 14 -49.37 -6.01 -43.03
CA ARG A 14 -48.97 -4.80 -42.30
C ARG A 14 -48.85 -5.12 -40.80
N GLU A 15 -47.65 -5.06 -40.26
CA GLU A 15 -47.44 -5.07 -38.80
C GLU A 15 -48.05 -3.79 -38.19
N ALA A 16 -48.99 -3.98 -37.26
CA ALA A 16 -49.57 -2.88 -36.50
C ALA A 16 -48.56 -2.37 -35.47
N SER A 17 -48.28 -1.05 -35.49
CA SER A 17 -47.45 -0.41 -34.47
C SER A 17 -48.11 -0.52 -33.08
N PRO A 18 -47.35 -0.81 -32.01
CA PRO A 18 -47.94 -0.97 -30.68
C PRO A 18 -48.47 0.36 -30.13
N PRO A 19 -49.51 0.32 -29.26
CA PRO A 19 -50.15 1.51 -28.72
C PRO A 19 -49.20 2.31 -27.81
N ARG A 20 -49.28 3.64 -27.94
CA ARG A 20 -48.50 4.67 -27.21
C ARG A 20 -48.55 4.59 -25.67
N ALA A 21 -49.39 3.73 -25.11
CA ALA A 21 -49.59 3.57 -23.66
C ALA A 21 -48.52 2.72 -22.95
N ALA A 22 -47.68 1.97 -23.68
CA ALA A 22 -46.63 1.14 -23.08
C ALA A 22 -45.33 1.91 -22.73
N ARG A 23 -45.27 3.23 -22.99
CA ARG A 23 -44.04 4.03 -22.84
C ARG A 23 -43.93 4.78 -21.51
N ALA A 24 -44.78 4.47 -20.53
CA ALA A 24 -44.91 5.26 -19.30
C ALA A 24 -44.80 4.44 -18.00
N LEU A 25 -43.91 3.44 -17.96
CA LEU A 25 -43.50 2.75 -16.73
C LEU A 25 -42.01 2.42 -16.80
N SER A 26 -41.18 3.44 -17.07
CA SER A 26 -39.78 3.38 -16.67
C SER A 26 -39.77 3.48 -15.14
N PRO A 27 -39.19 2.54 -14.38
CA PRO A 27 -38.96 2.77 -12.98
C PRO A 27 -38.06 4.01 -12.90
N ILE A 28 -38.55 5.07 -12.25
CA ILE A 28 -37.67 6.10 -11.72
C ILE A 28 -36.85 5.35 -10.67
N THR A 29 -35.72 4.78 -11.11
CA THR A 29 -34.69 4.27 -10.22
C THR A 29 -34.21 5.51 -9.49
N GLY A 30 -34.72 5.67 -8.26
CA GLY A 30 -34.25 6.72 -7.37
C GLY A 30 -32.74 6.63 -7.32
N ALA A 31 -32.07 7.68 -7.79
CA ALA A 31 -30.65 7.87 -7.55
C ALA A 31 -30.50 8.04 -6.03
N GLY A 32 -30.40 6.91 -5.32
CA GLY A 32 -29.79 6.90 -4.00
C GLY A 32 -28.41 7.53 -4.09
N PRO A 33 -27.83 7.98 -2.96
CA PRO A 33 -26.50 8.56 -2.95
C PRO A 33 -25.54 7.65 -3.72
N GLN A 34 -25.07 8.09 -4.89
CA GLN A 34 -24.04 7.39 -5.64
C GLN A 34 -22.77 7.52 -4.80
N ILE A 35 -22.50 6.51 -3.97
CA ILE A 35 -21.24 6.45 -3.23
C ILE A 35 -20.14 6.53 -4.29
N PRO A 36 -19.27 7.55 -4.25
CA PRO A 36 -18.19 7.65 -5.23
C PRO A 36 -17.40 6.35 -5.19
N SER A 37 -17.42 5.58 -6.27
CA SER A 37 -16.67 4.33 -6.32
C SER A 37 -15.19 4.66 -6.24
N VAL A 38 -14.51 4.19 -5.20
CA VAL A 38 -13.06 4.38 -5.07
C VAL A 38 -12.37 3.77 -6.29
N ALA A 39 -11.54 4.57 -6.97
CA ALA A 39 -10.83 4.18 -8.18
C ALA A 39 -10.09 2.83 -7.99
N MET A 40 -9.98 2.04 -9.07
CA MET A 40 -9.28 0.75 -9.01
C MET A 40 -7.83 0.91 -8.53
N ALA A 41 -7.15 1.99 -8.93
CA ALA A 41 -5.80 2.31 -8.50
C ALA A 41 -5.71 2.46 -6.97
N ALA A 42 -6.58 3.29 -6.36
CA ALA A 42 -6.60 3.51 -4.92
C ALA A 42 -6.89 2.21 -4.15
N ARG A 43 -7.83 1.38 -4.62
CA ARG A 43 -8.09 0.07 -4.00
C ARG A 43 -6.88 -0.86 -4.07
N SER A 44 -6.18 -0.90 -5.21
CA SER A 44 -4.98 -1.71 -5.38
C SER A 44 -3.86 -1.24 -4.44
N GLN A 45 -3.62 0.07 -4.38
CA GLN A 45 -2.63 0.71 -3.52
C GLN A 45 -2.89 0.42 -2.03
N ALA A 46 -4.15 0.47 -1.58
CA ALA A 46 -4.51 0.13 -0.20
C ALA A 46 -4.21 -1.34 0.15
N TRP A 47 -4.49 -2.28 -0.76
CA TRP A 47 -4.14 -3.70 -0.56
C TRP A 47 -2.62 -3.93 -0.56
N GLN A 48 -1.89 -3.27 -1.45
CA GLN A 48 -0.42 -3.32 -1.47
C GLN A 48 0.16 -2.76 -0.17
N PHE A 49 -0.40 -1.68 0.36
CA PHE A 49 -0.01 -1.11 1.64
C PHE A 49 -0.27 -2.08 2.79
N ALA A 50 -1.46 -2.65 2.88
CA ALA A 50 -1.77 -3.67 3.89
C ALA A 50 -0.81 -4.87 3.81
N ALA A 51 -0.53 -5.37 2.60
CA ALA A 51 0.42 -6.45 2.38
C ALA A 51 1.85 -6.08 2.81
N ALA A 52 2.30 -4.87 2.49
CA ALA A 52 3.62 -4.37 2.89
C ALA A 52 3.75 -4.28 4.42
N LEU A 53 2.72 -3.79 5.11
CA LEU A 53 2.70 -3.74 6.58
C LEU A 53 2.75 -5.15 7.19
N VAL A 54 1.89 -6.05 6.72
CA VAL A 54 1.85 -7.44 7.21
C VAL A 54 3.19 -8.13 6.99
N PHE A 55 3.77 -8.00 5.80
CA PHE A 55 5.05 -8.60 5.49
C PHE A 55 6.17 -8.01 6.35
N PHE A 56 6.26 -6.67 6.48
CA PHE A 56 7.30 -6.01 7.25
C PHE A 56 7.29 -6.48 8.71
N HIS A 57 6.13 -6.42 9.37
CA HIS A 57 6.01 -6.78 10.78
C HIS A 57 6.11 -8.29 11.01
N GLY A 58 5.50 -9.11 10.15
CA GLY A 58 5.55 -10.56 10.25
C GLY A 58 6.98 -11.08 10.10
N SER A 59 7.72 -10.59 9.11
CA SER A 59 9.10 -11.00 8.90
C SER A 59 10.05 -10.50 10.01
N GLU A 60 9.88 -9.27 10.52
CA GLU A 60 10.64 -8.78 11.68
C GLU A 60 10.42 -9.65 12.91
N TYR A 61 9.17 -10.04 13.18
CA TYR A 61 8.84 -10.92 14.31
C TYR A 61 9.46 -12.31 14.13
N VAL A 62 9.35 -12.90 12.94
CA VAL A 62 9.93 -14.22 12.62
C VAL A 62 11.45 -14.20 12.79
N LEU A 63 12.13 -13.18 12.25
CA LEU A 63 13.58 -13.04 12.39
C LEU A 63 14.00 -12.81 13.84
N ALA A 64 13.27 -11.96 14.57
CA ALA A 64 13.52 -11.77 16.00
C ALA A 64 13.39 -13.10 16.76
N ALA A 65 12.34 -13.88 16.49
CA ALA A 65 12.12 -15.18 17.11
C ALA A 65 13.18 -16.21 16.72
N ALA A 66 13.70 -16.16 15.49
CA ALA A 66 14.76 -17.04 15.01
C ALA A 66 16.11 -16.75 15.70
N PHE A 67 16.49 -15.48 15.84
CA PHE A 67 17.80 -15.12 16.41
C PHE A 67 17.81 -15.05 17.94
N HIS A 68 16.73 -14.56 18.56
CA HIS A 68 16.65 -14.33 20.01
C HIS A 68 15.85 -15.42 20.76
N GLY A 69 15.18 -16.31 20.02
CA GLY A 69 14.37 -17.40 20.58
C GLY A 69 12.94 -16.98 20.91
N ARG A 70 11.97 -17.86 20.61
CA ARG A 70 10.51 -17.60 20.76
C ARG A 70 10.07 -17.16 22.16
N ARG A 71 10.76 -17.61 23.21
CA ARG A 71 10.45 -17.25 24.61
C ARG A 71 10.83 -15.81 24.97
N ASN A 72 11.72 -15.18 24.19
CA ASN A 72 12.25 -13.84 24.44
C ASN A 72 11.61 -12.75 23.56
N VAL A 73 10.66 -13.14 22.70
CA VAL A 73 9.97 -12.24 21.77
C VAL A 73 8.55 -12.01 22.27
N THR A 74 8.12 -10.75 22.27
CA THR A 74 6.78 -10.34 22.73
C THR A 74 6.06 -9.56 21.63
N ALA A 75 4.82 -9.14 21.88
CA ALA A 75 4.09 -8.27 20.95
C ALA A 75 4.84 -6.96 20.63
N THR A 76 5.72 -6.49 21.53
CA THR A 76 6.55 -5.30 21.27
C THR A 76 7.59 -5.52 20.16
N SER A 77 7.97 -6.77 19.90
CA SER A 77 8.89 -7.15 18.81
C SER A 77 8.26 -7.01 17.43
N LEU A 78 6.94 -6.79 17.34
CA LEU A 78 6.28 -6.38 16.10
C LEU A 78 6.62 -4.94 15.70
N LEU A 79 7.24 -4.13 16.56
CA LEU A 79 7.57 -2.72 16.28
C LEU A 79 6.34 -1.80 16.04
N ILE A 80 5.19 -2.16 16.60
CA ILE A 80 3.96 -1.37 16.50
C ILE A 80 3.84 -0.49 17.75
N SER A 81 4.23 0.78 17.65
CA SER A 81 4.05 1.78 18.71
C SER A 81 2.77 2.60 18.53
N LYS A 82 2.37 3.34 19.56
CA LYS A 82 1.21 4.26 19.46
C LYS A 82 1.41 5.33 18.37
N GLN A 83 2.62 5.90 18.29
CA GLN A 83 2.98 6.90 17.29
C GLN A 83 2.98 6.29 15.88
N TYR A 84 3.43 5.04 15.76
CA TYR A 84 3.41 4.31 14.50
C TYR A 84 1.98 4.07 14.00
N VAL A 85 1.09 3.59 14.87
CA VAL A 85 -0.33 3.40 14.52
C VAL A 85 -0.95 4.72 14.09
N LEU A 86 -0.69 5.82 14.82
CA LEU A 86 -1.19 7.13 14.44
C LEU A 86 -0.69 7.57 13.06
N ALA A 87 0.59 7.39 12.76
CA ALA A 87 1.18 7.76 11.46
C ALA A 87 0.60 6.92 10.31
N MET A 88 0.43 5.61 10.50
CA MET A 88 -0.14 4.73 9.47
C MET A 88 -1.64 4.98 9.27
N SER A 89 -2.38 5.30 10.34
CA SER A 89 -3.77 5.72 10.25
C SER A 89 -3.92 7.07 9.53
N PHE A 90 -3.03 8.03 9.81
CA PHE A 90 -2.99 9.31 9.11
C PHE A 90 -2.72 9.12 7.61
N ALA A 91 -1.74 8.28 7.26
CA ALA A 91 -1.45 7.93 5.86
C ALA A 91 -2.66 7.31 5.14
N MET A 92 -3.37 6.39 5.79
CA MET A 92 -4.58 5.81 5.21
C MET A 92 -5.71 6.84 5.09
N LEU A 93 -5.85 7.73 6.07
CA LEU A 93 -6.85 8.80 6.02
C LEU A 93 -6.59 9.77 4.87
N GLU A 94 -5.34 10.21 4.67
CA GLU A 94 -4.93 11.01 3.51
C GLU A 94 -5.26 10.28 2.21
N HIS A 95 -4.85 9.01 2.10
CA HIS A 95 -5.10 8.21 0.90
C HIS A 95 -6.59 8.12 0.55
N LEU A 96 -7.45 7.82 1.53
CA LEU A 96 -8.89 7.71 1.32
C LEU A 96 -9.52 9.08 1.00
N THR A 97 -9.09 10.14 1.67
CA THR A 97 -9.59 11.50 1.43
C THR A 97 -9.24 11.95 0.01
N GLU A 98 -7.99 11.76 -0.41
CA GLU A 98 -7.54 12.10 -1.76
C GLU A 98 -8.19 11.19 -2.82
N ALA A 99 -8.43 9.91 -2.54
CA ALA A 99 -9.13 9.03 -3.47
C ALA A 99 -10.58 9.45 -3.72
N LEU A 100 -11.24 10.12 -2.76
CA LEU A 100 -12.60 10.63 -2.89
C LEU A 100 -12.66 12.03 -3.51
N LEU A 101 -11.72 12.91 -3.18
CA LEU A 101 -11.71 14.31 -3.61
C LEU A 101 -10.90 14.54 -4.90
N PHE A 102 -9.82 13.79 -5.08
CA PHE A 102 -8.81 13.96 -6.15
C PHE A 102 -8.38 12.60 -6.74
N PRO A 103 -9.31 11.80 -7.30
CA PRO A 103 -9.02 10.44 -7.76
C PRO A 103 -7.90 10.34 -8.81
N GLU A 104 -7.73 11.37 -9.63
CA GLU A 104 -6.66 11.48 -10.63
C GLU A 104 -5.26 11.37 -10.02
N LEU A 105 -5.07 11.81 -8.77
CA LEU A 105 -3.80 11.70 -8.06
C LEU A 105 -3.40 10.23 -7.81
N LYS A 106 -4.37 9.33 -7.70
CA LYS A 106 -4.11 7.91 -7.47
C LYS A 106 -3.81 7.16 -8.77
N GLU A 107 -4.09 7.76 -9.94
CA GLU A 107 -3.81 7.19 -11.26
C GLU A 107 -2.37 7.45 -11.75
N TYR A 108 -1.52 8.12 -10.97
CA TYR A 108 -0.09 8.23 -11.28
C TYR A 108 0.65 6.90 -11.02
N TRP A 109 0.37 5.90 -11.84
CA TRP A 109 0.90 4.53 -11.74
C TRP A 109 2.42 4.49 -11.68
N PHE A 110 3.11 5.34 -12.46
CA PHE A 110 4.56 5.43 -12.42
C PHE A 110 5.08 5.74 -11.01
N VAL A 111 4.47 6.72 -10.32
CA VAL A 111 4.84 7.10 -8.94
C VAL A 111 4.58 5.93 -7.99
N SER A 112 3.41 5.29 -8.11
CA SER A 112 3.07 4.13 -7.29
C SER A 112 4.08 2.97 -7.47
N HIS A 113 4.47 2.65 -8.71
CA HIS A 113 5.48 1.63 -9.00
C HIS A 113 6.87 1.97 -8.44
N VAL A 114 7.28 3.24 -8.51
CA VAL A 114 8.51 3.71 -7.85
C VAL A 114 8.42 3.48 -6.33
N GLY A 115 7.26 3.77 -5.73
CA GLY A 115 7.00 3.48 -4.32
C GLY A 115 7.13 1.99 -3.98
N ILE A 116 6.55 1.10 -4.80
CA ILE A 116 6.71 -0.36 -4.62
C ILE A 116 8.18 -0.77 -4.68
N LEU A 117 8.93 -0.25 -5.65
CA LEU A 117 10.36 -0.52 -5.76
C LEU A 117 11.12 -0.06 -4.51
N MET A 118 10.80 1.13 -3.99
CA MET A 118 11.36 1.63 -2.72
C MET A 118 11.02 0.72 -1.55
N VAL A 119 9.77 0.26 -1.44
CA VAL A 119 9.33 -0.69 -0.40
C VAL A 119 10.17 -1.97 -0.45
N ILE A 120 10.36 -2.54 -1.64
CA ILE A 120 11.16 -3.76 -1.83
C ILE A 120 12.63 -3.54 -1.47
N ILE A 121 13.23 -2.44 -1.93
CA ILE A 121 14.64 -2.11 -1.62
C ILE A 121 14.83 -1.91 -0.11
N GLY A 122 13.93 -1.15 0.53
CA GLY A 122 13.97 -0.90 1.98
C GLY A 122 13.81 -2.19 2.79
N GLU A 123 12.89 -3.06 2.37
CA GLU A 123 12.72 -4.42 2.90
C GLU A 123 14.02 -5.22 2.84
N VAL A 124 14.61 -5.35 1.65
CA VAL A 124 15.84 -6.13 1.44
C VAL A 124 16.97 -5.60 2.31
N ILE A 125 17.22 -4.29 2.31
CA ILE A 125 18.29 -3.68 3.13
C ILE A 125 18.04 -3.95 4.62
N ARG A 126 16.80 -3.79 5.08
CA ARG A 126 16.41 -4.02 6.47
C ARG A 126 16.66 -5.48 6.87
N LYS A 127 16.21 -6.44 6.07
CA LYS A 127 16.32 -7.87 6.38
C LYS A 127 17.77 -8.34 6.29
N LEU A 128 18.54 -7.83 5.34
CA LEU A 128 19.98 -8.08 5.29
C LEU A 128 20.68 -7.56 6.55
N ALA A 129 20.30 -6.39 7.07
CA ALA A 129 20.85 -5.88 8.33
C ALA A 129 20.55 -6.84 9.50
N VAL A 130 19.29 -7.26 9.65
CA VAL A 130 18.86 -8.19 10.70
C VAL A 130 19.60 -9.53 10.60
N VAL A 131 19.66 -10.12 9.40
CA VAL A 131 20.30 -11.42 9.17
C VAL A 131 21.82 -11.34 9.36
N THR A 132 22.46 -10.27 8.89
CA THR A 132 23.92 -10.09 9.01
C THR A 132 24.34 -9.87 10.46
N ALA A 133 23.56 -9.09 11.23
CA ALA A 133 23.87 -8.85 12.64
C ALA A 133 23.37 -9.96 13.58
N GLY A 134 22.36 -10.74 13.17
CA GLY A 134 21.84 -11.89 13.90
C GLY A 134 21.46 -11.53 15.34
N ARG A 135 22.10 -12.17 16.32
CA ARG A 135 21.88 -11.91 17.77
C ARG A 135 22.33 -10.54 18.24
N SER A 136 23.23 -9.88 17.50
CA SER A 136 23.66 -8.52 17.81
C SER A 136 22.65 -7.47 17.31
N PHE A 137 21.61 -7.87 16.54
CA PHE A 137 20.55 -6.96 16.12
C PHE A 137 19.48 -6.80 17.18
N THR A 138 19.41 -5.63 17.82
CA THR A 138 18.38 -5.31 18.81
C THR A 138 17.51 -4.14 18.36
N HIS A 139 16.19 -4.24 18.56
CA HIS A 139 15.26 -3.14 18.27
C HIS A 139 15.36 -1.99 19.27
N VAL A 140 15.80 -2.28 20.50
CA VAL A 140 16.10 -1.32 21.56
C VAL A 140 17.60 -1.08 21.56
N ILE A 141 18.03 0.17 21.77
CA ILE A 141 19.46 0.48 21.89
C ILE A 141 19.98 -0.19 23.17
N ARG A 142 21.02 -0.99 23.05
CA ARG A 142 21.74 -1.56 24.19
C ARG A 142 22.93 -0.66 24.51
N ILE A 143 23.00 -0.22 25.76
CA ILE A 143 24.10 0.62 26.28
C ILE A 143 25.01 -0.14 27.25
N HIS A 144 24.70 -1.41 27.52
CA HIS A 144 25.50 -2.30 28.36
C HIS A 144 26.12 -3.39 27.48
N TYR A 145 27.36 -3.74 27.78
CA TYR A 145 28.07 -4.82 27.11
C TYR A 145 27.44 -6.18 27.47
N GLU A 146 27.21 -7.01 26.46
CA GLU A 146 26.73 -8.39 26.60
C GLU A 146 27.66 -9.28 25.75
N ASP A 147 28.10 -10.43 26.26
CA ASP A 147 29.08 -11.31 25.57
C ASP A 147 28.62 -11.78 24.17
N GLN A 148 27.31 -11.77 23.93
CA GLN A 148 26.70 -12.14 22.65
C GLN A 148 26.58 -10.95 21.68
N HIS A 149 26.87 -9.73 22.12
CA HIS A 149 26.82 -8.51 21.32
C HIS A 149 28.21 -8.21 20.74
N LYS A 150 28.39 -8.51 19.45
CA LYS A 150 29.67 -8.30 18.75
C LYS A 150 29.52 -7.17 17.74
N LEU A 151 30.62 -6.46 17.49
CA LEU A 151 30.68 -5.49 16.41
C LEU A 151 30.62 -6.20 15.06
N ILE A 152 29.69 -5.77 14.20
CA ILE A 152 29.44 -6.35 12.88
C ILE A 152 29.87 -5.36 11.80
N THR A 153 30.84 -5.75 10.96
CA THR A 153 31.41 -4.90 9.89
C THR A 153 31.41 -5.56 8.51
N ASN A 154 30.89 -6.79 8.41
CA ASN A 154 30.79 -7.55 7.17
C ASN A 154 29.40 -7.42 6.53
N GLY A 155 29.24 -7.97 5.31
CA GLY A 155 27.97 -7.94 4.59
C GLY A 155 27.49 -6.51 4.29
N VAL A 156 26.21 -6.23 4.54
CA VAL A 156 25.63 -4.90 4.29
C VAL A 156 26.26 -3.80 5.17
N TYR A 157 26.80 -4.17 6.34
CA TYR A 157 27.47 -3.24 7.25
C TYR A 157 28.80 -2.70 6.72
N ARG A 158 29.38 -3.31 5.68
CA ARG A 158 30.58 -2.79 4.99
C ARG A 158 30.29 -1.51 4.20
N PHE A 159 29.03 -1.30 3.79
CA PHE A 159 28.64 -0.15 2.97
C PHE A 159 28.07 1.01 3.80
N MET A 160 27.44 0.71 4.94
CA MET A 160 26.89 1.73 5.84
C MET A 160 26.81 1.22 7.28
N ARG A 161 26.93 2.14 8.25
CA ARG A 161 26.93 1.79 9.70
C ARG A 161 25.57 1.39 10.25
N HIS A 162 24.48 1.90 9.68
CA HIS A 162 23.11 1.69 10.19
C HIS A 162 22.13 1.20 9.09
N PRO A 163 22.41 0.06 8.43
CA PRO A 163 21.59 -0.43 7.34
C PRO A 163 20.15 -0.74 7.78
N GLY A 164 19.94 -1.19 9.02
CA GLY A 164 18.60 -1.41 9.56
C GLY A 164 17.75 -0.13 9.65
N TYR A 165 18.37 1.03 9.90
CA TYR A 165 17.67 2.32 9.93
C TYR A 165 17.42 2.85 8.52
N SER A 166 18.43 2.78 7.65
CA SER A 166 18.28 3.18 6.25
C SER A 166 17.21 2.37 5.53
N GLY A 167 17.20 1.04 5.71
CA GLY A 167 16.17 0.17 5.14
C GLY A 167 14.76 0.53 5.63
N PHE A 168 14.60 0.81 6.93
CA PHE A 168 13.31 1.24 7.48
C PHE A 168 12.85 2.60 6.94
N LEU A 169 13.76 3.57 6.82
CA LEU A 169 13.44 4.89 6.28
C LEU A 169 12.97 4.77 4.82
N ILE A 170 13.74 4.07 3.98
CA ILE A 170 13.40 3.87 2.56
C ILE A 170 12.06 3.14 2.43
N TRP A 171 11.85 2.08 3.20
CA TRP A 171 10.60 1.32 3.23
C TRP A 171 9.42 2.22 3.61
N ALA A 172 9.52 2.93 4.73
CA ALA A 172 8.43 3.72 5.26
C ALA A 172 8.06 4.88 4.32
N VAL A 173 9.04 5.57 3.74
CA VAL A 173 8.77 6.60 2.72
C VAL A 173 8.21 5.97 1.44
N GLY A 174 8.75 4.83 1.02
CA GLY A 174 8.27 4.08 -0.14
C GLY A 174 6.79 3.71 -0.03
N THR A 175 6.31 3.36 1.17
CA THR A 175 4.87 3.09 1.37
C THR A 175 3.99 4.31 1.06
N GLN A 176 4.46 5.52 1.33
CA GLN A 176 3.70 6.76 1.09
C GLN A 176 3.76 7.17 -0.39
N VAL A 177 4.91 6.99 -1.03
CA VAL A 177 5.06 7.17 -2.49
C VAL A 177 4.18 6.17 -3.24
N MET A 178 4.11 4.92 -2.77
CA MET A 178 3.26 3.86 -3.34
C MET A 178 1.77 4.23 -3.29
N LEU A 179 1.32 4.86 -2.21
CA LEU A 179 -0.04 5.36 -2.02
C LEU A 179 -0.32 6.68 -2.76
N CYS A 180 0.69 7.25 -3.44
CA CYS A 180 0.65 8.59 -4.01
C CYS A 180 0.20 9.65 -2.99
N ASN A 181 0.72 9.58 -1.76
CA ASN A 181 0.37 10.48 -0.65
C ASN A 181 1.45 11.58 -0.48
N PRO A 182 1.26 12.78 -1.03
CA PRO A 182 2.30 13.82 -1.00
C PRO A 182 2.58 14.34 0.42
N VAL A 183 1.56 14.53 1.25
CA VAL A 183 1.71 15.10 2.60
C VAL A 183 2.39 14.09 3.52
N SER A 184 1.91 12.84 3.54
CA SER A 184 2.52 11.78 4.33
C SER A 184 3.93 11.46 3.87
N THR A 185 4.24 11.56 2.57
CA THR A 185 5.61 11.36 2.07
C THR A 185 6.58 12.34 2.73
N VAL A 186 6.26 13.64 2.71
CA VAL A 186 7.10 14.67 3.35
C VAL A 186 7.16 14.48 4.86
N ALA A 187 6.01 14.21 5.50
CA ALA A 187 5.95 14.00 6.94
C ALA A 187 6.81 12.81 7.39
N PHE A 188 6.73 11.67 6.69
CA PHE A 188 7.50 10.47 7.00
C PHE A 188 9.00 10.71 6.84
N ILE A 189 9.42 11.39 5.76
CA ILE A 189 10.83 11.78 5.56
C ILE A 189 11.32 12.59 6.77
N LEU A 190 10.63 13.67 7.12
CA LEU A 190 11.07 14.59 8.17
C LEU A 190 11.07 13.95 9.56
N VAL A 191 10.01 13.23 9.90
CA VAL A 191 9.86 12.59 11.22
C VAL A 191 10.89 11.47 11.38
N LEU A 192 11.05 10.60 10.39
CA LEU A 192 12.00 9.49 10.47
C LEU A 192 13.45 9.98 10.42
N TRP A 193 13.75 10.96 9.57
CA TRP A 193 15.07 11.58 9.54
C TRP A 193 15.44 12.15 10.91
N ARG A 194 14.55 12.92 11.53
CA ARG A 194 14.75 13.49 12.86
C ARG A 194 14.89 12.40 13.92
N PHE A 195 14.07 11.35 13.86
CA PHE A 195 14.14 10.22 14.78
C PHE A 195 15.49 9.52 14.71
N PHE A 196 15.96 9.15 13.51
CA PHE A 196 17.24 8.46 13.35
C PHE A 196 18.45 9.34 13.60
N SER A 197 18.39 10.63 13.23
CA SER A 197 19.47 11.59 13.49
C SER A 197 19.72 11.78 14.99
N LYS A 198 18.69 11.64 15.83
CA LYS A 198 18.85 11.65 17.30
C LYS A 198 19.31 10.31 17.86
N ARG A 199 19.02 9.21 17.17
CA ARG A 199 19.25 7.85 17.66
C ARG A 199 20.65 7.32 17.33
N ILE A 200 21.18 7.68 16.16
CA ILE A 200 22.49 7.25 15.67
C ILE A 200 23.65 7.74 16.55
N PRO A 201 23.66 8.99 17.07
CA PRO A 201 24.76 9.49 17.91
C PRO A 201 24.77 8.95 19.34
N TYR A 202 23.83 8.07 19.73
CA TYR A 202 23.87 7.49 21.08
C TYR A 202 25.19 6.71 21.26
N PRO A 203 25.96 7.02 22.32
CA PRO A 203 27.23 6.35 22.61
C PRO A 203 27.06 4.90 23.03
#